data_AF-A0A7V1DRB5-F1
#
_entry.id   AF-A0A7V1DRB5-F1
#
_cell.length_a   1.000
_cell.length_b   1.000
_cell.length_c   1.000
_cell.angle_alpha   90.00
_cell.angle_beta   90.00
_cell.angle_gamma   90.00
#
_symmetry.space_group_name_H-M   'P 1'
#
loop_
_entity.id
_entity.type
_entity.pdbx_description
1 polymer ?
#
loop_
_entity_poly.entity_id
_entity_poly.type
_entity_poly.pdbx_seq_one_letter_code
_entity_poly.pdbx_strand_id
1 'polypeptide(L)'
;MTDPLEQETVTTEAESRPRQRFELEDTGFDEVPPRFRKFYRRWRGPGDQLAPNEVICPVCKVVIRSTRELRPGDRVYCMPCMSRLIVVRGEDGRLEARVAY
;
A
#
# COMPACT_ATOMS: atom_id res chain seq x y z
N MET A 1 -5.45 -34.70 17.66
CA MET A 1 -4.50 -33.71 18.21
C MET A 1 -4.75 -32.43 17.44
N THR A 2 -5.45 -31.50 18.08
CA THR A 2 -5.84 -30.21 17.49
C THR A 2 -4.67 -29.25 17.70
N ASP A 3 -4.16 -28.66 16.62
CA ASP A 3 -2.97 -27.83 16.61
C ASP A 3 -3.31 -26.42 17.17
N PRO A 4 -2.71 -25.96 18.29
CA PRO A 4 -3.06 -24.70 18.95
C PRO A 4 -2.58 -23.43 18.24
N LEU A 5 -2.07 -23.52 16.99
CA LEU A 5 -1.62 -22.36 16.19
C LEU A 5 -2.69 -21.79 15.24
N GLU A 6 -3.88 -22.38 15.18
CA GLU A 6 -5.02 -21.85 14.39
C GLU A 6 -5.87 -20.80 15.13
N GLN A 7 -5.55 -20.50 16.39
CA GLN A 7 -6.37 -19.63 17.26
C GLN A 7 -5.76 -18.24 17.48
N GLU A 8 -5.56 -17.48 16.42
CA GLU A 8 -5.57 -16.01 16.54
C GLU A 8 -5.90 -15.34 15.19
N THR A 9 -6.95 -15.83 14.52
CA THR A 9 -7.66 -14.99 13.55
C THR A 9 -8.40 -13.92 14.35
N VAL A 10 -7.72 -12.80 14.60
CA VAL A 10 -8.36 -11.55 14.99
C VAL A 10 -9.22 -11.12 13.81
N THR A 11 -10.42 -11.69 13.71
CA THR A 11 -11.51 -11.27 12.83
C THR A 11 -11.89 -9.85 13.20
N THR A 12 -11.15 -8.91 12.61
CA THR A 12 -11.41 -7.49 12.75
C THR A 12 -12.53 -7.17 11.76
N GLU A 13 -13.67 -6.67 12.25
CA GLU A 13 -14.87 -6.29 11.45
C GLU A 13 -14.57 -5.38 10.24
N ALA A 14 -13.35 -4.84 10.13
CA ALA A 14 -12.84 -4.15 8.96
C ALA A 14 -12.73 -5.04 7.71
N GLU A 15 -12.48 -6.35 7.83
CA GLU A 15 -12.34 -7.25 6.67
C GLU A 15 -13.66 -7.50 5.93
N SER A 16 -14.80 -7.45 6.62
CA SER A 16 -16.11 -7.79 6.04
C SER A 16 -16.71 -6.66 5.18
N ARG A 17 -16.23 -5.41 5.33
CA ARG A 17 -16.69 -4.28 4.50
C ARG A 17 -16.02 -4.29 3.12
N PRO A 18 -16.78 -4.10 2.03
CA PRO A 18 -16.20 -3.99 0.69
C PRO A 18 -15.25 -2.80 0.63
N ARG A 19 -14.05 -3.02 0.05
CA ARG A 19 -13.04 -1.98 -0.13
C ARG A 19 -13.57 -0.86 -1.01
N GLN A 20 -13.35 0.38 -0.59
CA GLN A 20 -13.65 1.54 -1.43
C GLN A 20 -12.81 1.50 -2.72
N ARG A 21 -13.42 1.90 -3.84
CA ARG A 21 -12.72 2.05 -5.13
C ARG A 21 -12.34 3.51 -5.35
N PHE A 22 -11.19 3.71 -5.97
CA PHE A 22 -10.61 5.01 -6.28
C PHE A 22 -10.29 5.08 -7.77
N GLU A 23 -10.67 6.20 -8.40
CA GLU A 23 -10.28 6.50 -9.77
C GLU A 23 -8.85 7.06 -9.79
N LEU A 24 -8.02 6.52 -10.68
CA LEU A 24 -6.60 6.89 -10.79
C LEU A 24 -6.36 7.56 -12.14
N GLU A 25 -6.02 8.85 -12.07
CA GLU A 25 -5.52 9.62 -13.21
C GLU A 25 -4.01 9.43 -13.36
N ASP A 26 -3.51 9.66 -14.57
CA ASP A 26 -2.07 9.68 -14.84
C ASP A 26 -1.44 10.91 -14.18
N THR A 27 -0.38 10.70 -13.41
CA THR A 27 0.33 11.77 -12.70
C THR A 27 1.65 12.13 -13.38
N GLY A 28 1.94 11.61 -14.58
CA GLY A 28 3.15 11.94 -15.34
C GLY A 28 4.42 11.30 -14.77
N PHE A 29 4.31 10.10 -14.19
CA PHE A 29 5.46 9.38 -13.64
C PHE A 29 6.17 8.59 -14.75
N ASP A 30 7.19 9.17 -15.38
CA ASP A 30 7.83 8.61 -16.58
C ASP A 30 8.81 7.43 -16.33
N GLU A 31 9.17 7.16 -15.08
CA GLU A 31 10.11 6.08 -14.72
C GLU A 31 9.50 4.67 -14.82
N VAL A 32 8.19 4.56 -15.08
CA VAL A 32 7.49 3.29 -15.30
C VAL A 32 6.76 3.27 -16.65
N PRO A 33 6.51 2.07 -17.21
CA PRO A 33 5.80 1.94 -18.47
C PRO A 33 4.42 2.62 -18.45
N PRO A 34 3.93 3.16 -19.58
CA PRO A 34 2.69 3.95 -19.66
C PRO A 34 1.47 3.31 -18.96
N ARG A 35 1.33 1.98 -19.08
CA ARG A 35 0.24 1.21 -18.44
C ARG A 35 0.19 1.37 -16.92
N PHE A 36 1.33 1.64 -16.29
CA PHE A 36 1.48 1.64 -14.84
C PHE A 36 1.60 3.03 -14.22
N ARG A 37 1.77 4.09 -15.01
CA ARG A 37 2.07 5.45 -14.51
C ARG A 37 1.06 5.98 -13.52
N LYS A 38 -0.24 5.74 -13.76
CA LYS A 38 -1.33 6.11 -12.84
C LYS A 38 -1.21 5.54 -11.42
N PHE A 39 -0.47 4.45 -11.24
CA PHE A 39 -0.24 3.82 -9.93
C PHE A 39 0.94 4.41 -9.17
N TYR A 40 1.66 5.38 -9.74
CA TYR A 40 2.84 5.95 -9.11
C TYR A 40 2.78 7.46 -9.18
N ARG A 41 3.00 8.14 -8.06
CA ARG A 41 3.22 9.59 -8.04
C ARG A 41 4.46 9.92 -7.21
N ARG A 42 5.06 11.08 -7.48
CA ARG A 42 6.18 11.57 -6.68
C ARG A 42 5.69 11.98 -5.28
N TRP A 43 6.46 11.62 -4.26
CA TRP A 43 6.24 12.07 -2.89
C TRP A 43 6.61 13.55 -2.78
N ARG A 44 5.72 14.35 -2.19
CA ARG A 44 5.87 15.82 -2.06
C ARG A 44 6.55 16.25 -0.75
N GLY A 45 7.00 15.32 0.08
CA GLY A 45 7.70 15.58 1.33
C GLY A 45 6.83 15.42 2.59
N PRO A 46 7.26 15.93 3.76
CA PRO A 46 6.64 15.65 5.07
C PRO A 46 5.18 16.11 5.23
N GLY A 47 4.73 17.08 4.41
CA GLY A 47 3.34 17.55 4.40
C GLY A 47 2.41 16.77 3.45
N ASP A 48 2.93 15.77 2.74
CA ASP A 48 2.14 14.99 1.77
C ASP A 48 1.16 14.07 2.50
N GLN A 49 -0.13 14.34 2.35
CA GLN A 49 -1.19 13.52 2.93
C GLN A 49 -1.49 12.34 2.01
N LEU A 50 -1.18 11.14 2.49
CA LEU A 50 -1.49 9.90 1.79
C LEU A 50 -2.98 9.59 1.89
N ALA A 51 -3.60 9.33 0.75
CA ALA A 51 -4.95 8.78 0.70
C ALA A 51 -4.98 7.32 1.20
N PRO A 52 -6.15 6.78 1.60
CA PRO A 52 -6.26 5.41 2.13
C PRO A 52 -5.92 4.30 1.10
N ASN A 53 -5.75 4.65 -0.17
CA ASN A 53 -5.29 3.77 -1.24
C ASN A 53 -3.83 4.04 -1.65
N GLU A 54 -3.09 4.81 -0.85
CA GLU A 54 -1.71 5.21 -1.13
C GLU A 54 -0.76 4.75 -0.04
N VAL A 55 0.46 4.38 -0.44
CA VAL A 55 1.53 4.00 0.48
C VAL A 55 2.89 4.42 -0.09
N ILE A 56 3.81 4.85 0.78
CA ILE A 56 5.16 5.27 0.37
C ILE A 56 6.08 4.06 0.36
N CYS A 57 6.81 3.85 -0.74
CA CYS A 57 7.90 2.87 -0.75
C CYS A 57 9.05 3.34 0.17
N PRO A 58 9.46 2.56 1.17
CA PRO A 58 10.54 2.96 2.09
C PRO A 58 11.90 3.07 1.39
N VAL A 59 12.08 2.40 0.26
CA VAL A 59 13.34 2.32 -0.50
C VAL A 59 13.52 3.52 -1.42
N CYS A 60 12.64 3.70 -2.41
CA CYS A 60 12.78 4.76 -3.41
C CYS A 60 11.93 6.00 -3.14
N LYS A 61 11.16 6.02 -2.04
CA LYS A 61 10.31 7.15 -1.62
C LYS A 61 9.28 7.61 -2.66
N VAL A 62 8.90 6.72 -3.59
CA VAL A 62 7.77 6.93 -4.50
C VAL A 62 6.47 6.54 -3.79
N VAL A 63 5.39 7.26 -4.08
CA VAL A 63 4.05 6.90 -3.60
C VAL A 63 3.43 5.91 -4.57
N ILE A 64 3.04 4.75 -4.05
CA ILE A 64 2.33 3.71 -4.78
C ILE A 64 0.85 3.88 -4.48
N ARG A 65 0.03 3.86 -5.54
CA ARG A 65 -1.42 4.06 -5.51
C ARG A 65 -2.10 2.76 -5.92
N SER A 66 -3.28 2.51 -5.36
CA SER A 66 -4.14 1.39 -5.70
C SER A 66 -5.52 1.88 -6.14
N THR A 67 -6.20 1.12 -7.01
CA THR A 67 -7.61 1.39 -7.34
C THR A 67 -8.56 1.00 -6.22
N ARG A 68 -8.06 0.35 -5.18
CA ARG A 68 -8.82 -0.08 -4.00
C ARG A 68 -8.13 0.43 -2.74
N GLU A 69 -8.92 0.65 -1.71
CA GLU A 69 -8.44 0.90 -0.35
C GLU A 69 -7.36 -0.12 0.05
N LEU A 70 -6.23 0.37 0.56
CA LEU A 70 -5.16 -0.46 1.11
C LEU A 70 -5.44 -0.71 2.59
N ARG A 71 -5.13 -1.93 3.04
CA ARG A 71 -5.31 -2.38 4.42
C ARG A 71 -4.02 -3.02 4.91
N PRO A 72 -3.75 -3.00 6.23
CA PRO A 72 -2.64 -3.75 6.81
C PRO A 72 -2.69 -5.22 6.37
N GLY A 73 -1.55 -5.78 5.99
CA GLY A 73 -1.42 -7.12 5.44
C GLY A 73 -1.43 -7.19 3.91
N ASP A 74 -1.90 -6.16 3.21
CA ASP A 74 -1.85 -6.13 1.75
C ASP A 74 -0.41 -6.15 1.24
N ARG A 75 -0.20 -6.87 0.13
CA ARG A 75 1.10 -6.93 -0.55
C ARG A 75 1.12 -6.02 -1.75
N VAL A 76 2.14 -5.18 -1.83
CA VAL A 76 2.32 -4.20 -2.91
C VAL A 76 3.71 -4.38 -3.51
N TYR A 77 3.80 -4.27 -4.83
CA TYR A 77 5.08 -4.33 -5.53
C TYR A 77 5.44 -2.94 -6.04
N CYS A 78 6.65 -2.48 -5.71
CA CYS A 78 7.18 -1.25 -6.24
C CYS A 78 7.97 -1.54 -7.52
N MET A 79 7.44 -1.17 -8.69
CA MET A 79 8.16 -1.34 -9.96
C MET A 79 9.50 -0.58 -10.02
N PRO A 80 9.58 0.71 -9.61
CA PRO A 80 10.82 1.48 -9.71
C PRO A 80 12.03 0.83 -9.02
N CYS A 81 11.85 0.29 -7.81
CA CYS A 81 12.93 -0.32 -7.03
C CYS A 81 12.86 -1.84 -6.92
N MET A 82 11.91 -2.47 -7.62
CA MET A 82 11.64 -3.91 -7.61
C MET A 82 11.39 -4.53 -6.22
N SER A 83 11.10 -3.71 -5.21
CA SER A 83 10.92 -4.18 -3.84
C SER A 83 9.51 -4.73 -3.63
N ARG A 84 9.42 -5.87 -2.93
CA ARG A 84 8.18 -6.42 -2.40
C ARG A 84 7.89 -5.78 -1.06
N LEU A 85 6.67 -5.28 -0.91
CA LEU A 85 6.25 -4.52 0.27
C LEU A 85 5.01 -5.15 0.89
N ILE A 86 4.91 -5.06 2.21
CA ILE A 86 3.69 -5.31 2.97
C ILE A 86 3.21 -4.02 3.59
N VAL A 87 1.92 -3.73 3.42
CA VAL A 87 1.28 -2.59 4.06
C VAL A 87 1.11 -2.91 5.55
N VAL A 88 1.58 -2.00 6.39
CA VAL A 88 1.46 -2.07 7.84
C VAL A 88 0.84 -0.78 8.36
N ARG A 89 0.30 -0.83 9.57
CA ARG A 89 -0.12 0.38 10.27
C ARG A 89 1.06 0.92 11.07
N GLY A 90 1.46 2.17 10.79
CA GLY A 90 2.49 2.89 11.54
C GLY A 90 1.98 3.35 12.90
N GLU A 91 2.90 3.86 13.73
CA GLU A 91 2.61 4.35 15.09
C GLU A 91 1.67 5.56 15.09
N ASP A 92 1.78 6.41 14.06
CA ASP A 92 0.90 7.57 13.84
C ASP A 92 -0.49 7.19 13.29
N GLY A 93 -0.81 5.89 13.20
CA GLY A 93 -2.07 5.37 12.70
C GLY A 93 -2.23 5.43 11.18
N ARG A 94 -1.20 5.89 10.45
CA ARG A 94 -1.13 5.94 8.97
C ARG A 94 -0.70 4.60 8.38
N LEU A 95 -0.97 4.42 7.08
CA LEU A 95 -0.48 3.26 6.33
C LEU A 95 0.97 3.47 5.90
N GLU A 96 1.82 2.52 6.23
CA GLU A 96 3.23 2.49 5.86
C GLU A 96 3.52 1.20 5.09
N ALA A 97 4.59 1.20 4.28
CA ALA A 97 5.07 -0.03 3.66
C ALA A 97 6.38 -0.46 4.32
N ARG A 98 6.47 -1.76 4.64
CA ARG A 98 7.71 -2.42 5.04
C ARG A 98 8.17 -3.38 3.95
N VAL A 99 9.48 -3.53 3.78
CA VAL A 99 10.05 -4.50 2.85
C VAL A 99 9.73 -5.90 3.35
N ALA A 100 9.16 -6.72 2.48
CA ALA A 100 8.92 -8.14 2.72
C ALA A 100 10.14 -8.93 2.23
N TYR A 101 10.86 -9.56 3.16
CA TYR A 101 11.99 -10.46 2.91
C TYR A 101 11.50 -11.90 2.75
#